data_AF-A0A9Q9V767-F1
#
_entry.id   AF-A0A9Q9V767-F1
#
_cell.length_a   1.000
_cell.length_b   1.000
_cell.length_c   1.000
_cell.angle_alpha   90.00
_cell.angle_beta   90.00
_cell.angle_gamma   90.00
#
_symmetry.space_group_name_H-M   'P 1'
#
loop_
_entity.id
_entity.type
_entity.pdbx_description
1 polymer ?
#
loop_
_entity_poly.entity_id
_entity_poly.type
_entity_poly.pdbx_seq_one_letter_code
_entity_poly.pdbx_strand_id
1 'polypeptide(L)'
;MSEMSSIQDSLKMKLDQLECHFTWDLKKDDVDLPNLLSRLKEQDELDPGRVEGAARAQCSLGYVKFLLGHEDEALKHLLRSEELIKENLSENCDKALIVTYGNLAWIKYHMKNYTDCESYLMKLKKINKTYSTESSSVPEVLGEKGWAYLKFSRKYYDKAAEVFQKAVELDLENSEWNAGYAIALCCTEADTSCTVDSPAIKQLRQAIDMKPVKPHDDVLRVLLGLKLLLCSKMLKNESEKLFETALNGSPEHPHVMRYVGIANDENGELLGNLGELFSK
;
A
#
# COMPACT_ATOMS: atom_id res chain seq x y z
N MET A 1 10.69 -30.03 27.53
CA MET A 1 9.72 -29.22 26.76
C MET A 1 8.33 -29.72 27.07
N SER A 2 7.40 -28.84 27.47
CA SER A 2 5.99 -29.21 27.65
C SER A 2 5.30 -29.37 26.29
N GLU A 3 4.22 -30.15 26.22
CA GLU A 3 3.39 -30.29 25.00
C GLU A 3 2.92 -28.94 24.46
N MET A 4 2.64 -27.97 25.35
CA MET A 4 2.29 -26.60 24.98
C MET A 4 3.42 -25.85 24.29
N SER A 5 4.67 -26.02 24.73
CA SER A 5 5.84 -25.47 24.03
C SER A 5 5.96 -26.06 22.63
N SER A 6 5.74 -27.36 22.47
CA SER A 6 5.83 -28.02 21.16
C SER A 6 4.76 -27.56 20.16
N ILE A 7 3.54 -27.29 20.62
CA ILE A 7 2.45 -26.77 19.78
C ILE A 7 2.75 -25.32 19.37
N GLN A 8 3.22 -24.51 20.32
CA GLN A 8 3.60 -23.13 20.07
C GLN A 8 4.72 -23.01 19.01
N ASP A 9 5.74 -23.87 19.09
CA ASP A 9 6.86 -23.88 18.14
C ASP A 9 6.40 -24.32 16.74
N SER A 10 5.55 -25.35 16.66
CA SER A 10 4.98 -25.84 15.40
C SER A 10 4.10 -24.81 14.70
N LEU A 11 3.28 -24.06 15.45
CA LEU A 11 2.47 -22.98 14.89
C LEU A 11 3.34 -21.83 14.41
N LYS A 12 4.33 -21.43 15.20
CA LYS A 12 5.24 -20.35 14.84
C LYS A 12 5.94 -20.61 13.51
N MET A 13 6.45 -21.82 13.29
CA MET A 13 7.07 -22.20 12.02
C MET A 13 6.15 -22.02 10.81
N LYS A 14 4.85 -22.29 10.96
CA LYS A 14 3.87 -22.09 9.88
C LYS A 14 3.55 -20.61 9.68
N LEU A 15 3.48 -19.84 10.77
CA LEU A 15 3.21 -18.41 10.78
C LEU A 15 4.35 -17.62 10.11
N ASP A 16 5.60 -18.01 10.34
CA ASP A 16 6.79 -17.40 9.75
C ASP A 16 6.85 -17.55 8.22
N GLN A 17 6.07 -18.49 7.64
CA GLN A 17 5.98 -18.72 6.18
C GLN A 17 4.87 -17.92 5.50
N LEU A 18 4.04 -17.20 6.26
CA LEU A 18 2.92 -16.45 5.70
C LEU A 18 3.42 -15.16 5.03
N GLU A 19 2.70 -14.67 4.04
CA GLU A 19 2.91 -13.35 3.46
C GLU A 19 1.92 -12.37 4.09
N CYS A 20 2.36 -11.64 5.12
CA CYS A 20 1.56 -10.65 5.82
C CYS A 20 2.45 -9.62 6.55
N HIS A 21 1.84 -8.64 7.23
CA HIS A 21 2.59 -7.51 7.80
C HIS A 21 3.61 -7.96 8.87
N PHE A 22 3.32 -9.05 9.58
CA PHE A 22 4.21 -9.64 10.59
C PHE A 22 5.50 -10.25 10.01
N THR A 23 5.49 -10.63 8.74
CA THR A 23 6.62 -11.32 8.06
C THR A 23 7.30 -10.45 7.01
N TRP A 24 6.82 -9.22 6.78
CA TRP A 24 7.40 -8.28 5.81
C TRP A 24 8.54 -7.41 6.35
N ASP A 25 9.09 -7.74 7.53
CA ASP A 25 10.19 -7.01 8.18
C ASP A 25 9.92 -5.50 8.35
N LEU A 26 8.66 -5.16 8.66
CA LEU A 26 8.21 -3.78 8.93
C LEU A 26 8.56 -3.39 10.36
N LYS A 27 9.75 -2.80 10.57
CA LYS A 27 10.25 -2.49 11.91
C LYS A 27 9.62 -1.24 12.49
N LYS A 28 9.20 -1.31 13.76
CA LYS A 28 8.64 -0.19 14.51
C LYS A 28 9.54 1.04 14.52
N ASP A 29 10.85 0.83 14.65
CA ASP A 29 11.85 1.90 14.76
C ASP A 29 12.08 2.66 13.44
N ASP A 30 11.65 2.09 12.32
CA ASP A 30 11.77 2.70 11.00
C ASP A 30 10.56 3.57 10.63
N VAL A 31 9.53 3.60 11.48
CA VAL A 31 8.20 4.13 11.18
C VAL A 31 7.86 5.31 12.08
N ASP A 32 7.47 6.44 11.49
CA ASP A 32 6.80 7.51 12.20
C ASP A 32 5.34 7.09 12.47
N LEU A 33 5.12 6.44 13.61
CA LEU A 33 3.82 5.87 13.99
C LEU A 33 2.70 6.92 14.06
N PRO A 34 2.88 8.11 14.68
CA PRO A 34 1.86 9.17 14.64
C PRO A 34 1.47 9.59 13.23
N ASN A 35 2.45 9.84 12.36
CA ASN A 35 2.18 10.23 10.97
C ASN A 35 1.46 9.11 10.19
N LEU A 36 1.95 7.86 10.31
CA LEU A 36 1.35 6.70 9.67
C LEU A 36 -0.11 6.51 10.10
N LEU A 37 -0.41 6.66 11.40
CA LEU A 37 -1.77 6.55 11.92
C LEU A 37 -2.70 7.61 11.32
N SER A 38 -2.25 8.86 11.17
CA SER A 38 -3.05 9.91 10.52
C SER A 38 -3.36 9.53 9.07
N ARG A 39 -2.33 9.15 8.31
CA ARG A 39 -2.45 8.80 6.89
C ARG A 39 -3.32 7.58 6.64
N LEU A 40 -3.30 6.59 7.55
CA LEU A 40 -4.16 5.41 7.46
C LEU A 40 -5.62 5.73 7.78
N LYS A 41 -5.88 6.61 8.75
CA LYS A 41 -7.25 7.07 9.06
C LYS A 41 -7.82 7.92 7.94
N GLU A 42 -7.03 8.86 7.40
CA GLU A 42 -7.41 9.65 6.24
C GLU A 42 -7.81 8.75 5.06
N GLN A 43 -7.04 7.69 4.78
CA GLN A 43 -7.39 6.73 3.73
C GLN A 43 -8.69 5.95 4.01
N ASP A 44 -8.98 5.64 5.27
CA ASP A 44 -10.22 4.97 5.67
C ASP A 44 -11.44 5.90 5.57
N GLU A 45 -11.26 7.20 5.85
CA GLU A 45 -12.33 8.21 5.90
C GLU A 45 -12.62 8.88 4.54
N LEU A 46 -11.59 9.14 3.74
CA LEU A 46 -11.68 9.99 2.54
C LEU A 46 -12.12 9.25 1.28
N ASP A 47 -12.28 7.93 1.33
CA ASP A 47 -12.56 7.12 0.15
C ASP A 47 -13.84 6.27 0.25
N PRO A 48 -15.01 6.88 0.55
CA PRO A 48 -16.29 6.18 0.58
C PRO A 48 -16.66 5.72 -0.83
N GLY A 49 -16.25 4.50 -1.18
CA GLY A 49 -16.39 3.90 -2.51
C GLY A 49 -15.21 3.01 -2.92
N ARG A 50 -14.04 3.13 -2.26
CA ARG A 50 -12.87 2.28 -2.52
C ARG A 50 -12.65 1.28 -1.40
N VAL A 51 -13.48 0.25 -1.44
CA VAL A 51 -13.49 -0.76 -0.40
C VAL A 51 -12.16 -1.49 -0.26
N GLU A 52 -11.45 -1.74 -1.36
CA GLU A 52 -10.12 -2.35 -1.34
C GLU A 52 -9.10 -1.46 -0.60
N GLY A 53 -9.17 -0.14 -0.78
CA GLY A 53 -8.32 0.83 -0.12
C GLY A 53 -8.58 0.91 1.38
N ALA A 54 -9.86 0.95 1.77
CA ALA A 54 -10.28 0.93 3.17
C ALA A 54 -9.89 -0.39 3.86
N ALA A 55 -10.14 -1.54 3.21
CA ALA A 55 -9.74 -2.85 3.74
C ALA A 55 -8.23 -2.92 4.01
N ARG A 56 -7.39 -2.50 3.05
CA ARG A 56 -5.94 -2.41 3.24
C ARG A 56 -5.54 -1.48 4.39
N ALA A 57 -6.20 -0.33 4.51
CA ALA A 57 -5.96 0.60 5.60
C ALA A 57 -6.29 -0.04 6.96
N GLN A 58 -7.44 -0.71 7.09
CA GLN A 58 -7.82 -1.47 8.28
C GLN A 58 -6.82 -2.60 8.58
N CYS A 59 -6.38 -3.32 7.55
CA CYS A 59 -5.37 -4.37 7.69
C CYS A 59 -4.03 -3.82 8.24
N SER A 60 -3.57 -2.69 7.71
CA SER A 60 -2.37 -1.99 8.17
C SER A 60 -2.54 -1.43 9.59
N LEU A 61 -3.69 -0.83 9.90
CA LEU A 61 -4.03 -0.33 11.24
C LEU A 61 -3.98 -1.45 12.27
N GLY A 62 -4.47 -2.65 11.92
CA GLY A 62 -4.37 -3.84 12.76
C GLY A 62 -2.92 -4.12 13.20
N TYR A 63 -1.99 -4.15 12.23
CA TYR A 63 -0.58 -4.35 12.53
C TYR A 63 0.04 -3.21 13.36
N VAL A 64 -0.28 -1.95 13.02
CA VAL A 64 0.22 -0.78 13.77
C VAL A 64 -0.27 -0.80 15.22
N LYS A 65 -1.53 -1.16 15.48
CA LYS A 65 -2.06 -1.31 16.83
C LYS A 65 -1.36 -2.41 17.62
N PHE A 66 -1.01 -3.51 16.95
CA PHE A 66 -0.18 -4.55 17.55
C PHE A 66 1.21 -4.05 17.93
N LEU A 67 1.89 -3.29 17.05
CA LEU A 67 3.20 -2.68 17.37
C LEU A 67 3.14 -1.72 18.58
N LEU A 68 1.97 -1.15 18.85
CA LEU A 68 1.69 -0.31 20.01
C LEU A 68 1.31 -1.11 21.27
N GLY A 69 1.19 -2.43 21.18
CA GLY A 69 0.82 -3.32 22.29
C GLY A 69 -0.69 -3.43 22.53
N HIS A 70 -1.53 -2.99 21.58
CA HIS A 70 -2.99 -3.03 21.69
C HIS A 70 -3.58 -4.19 20.88
N GLU A 71 -3.41 -5.42 21.36
CA GLU A 71 -3.83 -6.65 20.65
C GLU A 71 -5.34 -6.69 20.36
N ASP A 72 -6.18 -6.25 21.31
CA ASP A 72 -7.65 -6.22 21.11
C ASP A 72 -8.08 -5.20 20.05
N GLU A 73 -7.41 -4.04 19.97
CA GLU A 73 -7.66 -3.07 18.90
C GLU A 73 -7.15 -3.59 17.56
N ALA A 74 -5.98 -4.25 17.55
CA ALA A 74 -5.44 -4.89 16.37
C ALA A 74 -6.44 -5.89 15.77
N LEU A 75 -7.00 -6.77 16.61
CA LEU A 75 -8.01 -7.75 16.20
C LEU A 75 -9.25 -7.07 15.59
N LYS A 76 -9.76 -6.00 16.20
CA LYS A 76 -10.94 -5.27 15.68
C LYS A 76 -10.71 -4.73 14.27
N HIS A 77 -9.57 -4.07 14.04
CA HIS A 77 -9.23 -3.55 12.72
C HIS A 77 -9.07 -4.68 11.68
N LEU A 78 -8.43 -5.79 12.04
CA LEU A 78 -8.26 -6.92 11.13
C LEU A 78 -9.59 -7.61 10.78
N LEU A 79 -10.51 -7.75 11.74
CA LEU A 79 -11.85 -8.26 11.47
C LEU A 79 -12.64 -7.30 10.58
N ARG A 80 -12.48 -5.99 10.78
CA ARG A 80 -13.10 -4.98 9.91
C ARG A 80 -12.57 -5.08 8.47
N SER A 81 -11.27 -5.32 8.28
CA SER A 81 -10.69 -5.62 6.97
C SER A 81 -11.33 -6.86 6.33
N GLU A 82 -11.44 -7.96 7.09
CA GLU A 82 -12.08 -9.20 6.64
C GLU A 82 -13.53 -8.98 6.18
N GLU A 83 -14.31 -8.19 6.94
CA GLU A 83 -15.69 -7.82 6.62
C GLU A 83 -15.76 -7.01 5.32
N LEU A 84 -14.98 -5.93 5.22
CA LEU A 84 -14.97 -5.05 4.06
C LEU A 84 -14.69 -5.83 2.76
N ILE A 85 -13.70 -6.73 2.80
CA ILE A 85 -13.35 -7.56 1.64
C ILE A 85 -14.50 -8.48 1.26
N LYS A 86 -15.10 -9.17 2.24
CA LYS A 86 -16.18 -10.15 1.99
C LYS A 86 -17.48 -9.52 1.50
N GLU A 87 -17.82 -8.34 1.99
CA GLU A 87 -19.06 -7.66 1.64
C GLU A 87 -19.04 -7.08 0.22
N ASN A 88 -17.85 -6.75 -0.31
CA ASN A 88 -17.73 -5.91 -1.50
C ASN A 88 -17.00 -6.57 -2.68
N LEU A 89 -16.31 -7.70 -2.46
CA LEU A 89 -15.67 -8.48 -3.52
C LEU A 89 -16.41 -9.81 -3.66
N SER A 90 -17.31 -9.89 -4.65
CA SER A 90 -18.21 -11.04 -4.81
C SER A 90 -17.60 -12.24 -5.56
N GLU A 91 -16.60 -12.03 -6.43
CA GLU A 91 -15.87 -13.11 -7.11
C GLU A 91 -14.37 -13.03 -6.81
N ASN A 92 -13.76 -14.16 -6.43
CA ASN A 92 -12.31 -14.31 -6.17
C ASN A 92 -11.71 -13.46 -5.02
N CYS A 93 -12.52 -13.01 -4.06
CA CYS A 93 -12.04 -12.28 -2.87
C CYS A 93 -11.09 -13.08 -1.96
N ASP A 94 -11.05 -14.41 -2.13
CA ASP A 94 -10.14 -15.31 -1.42
C ASP A 94 -8.68 -14.86 -1.51
N LYS A 95 -8.23 -14.36 -2.68
CA LYS A 95 -6.85 -13.87 -2.85
C LYS A 95 -6.58 -12.58 -2.05
N ALA A 96 -7.55 -11.67 -2.04
CA ALA A 96 -7.48 -10.43 -1.24
C ALA A 96 -7.49 -10.72 0.27
N LEU A 97 -8.06 -11.86 0.71
CA LEU A 97 -8.08 -12.24 2.12
C LEU A 97 -6.76 -12.84 2.62
N ILE A 98 -5.79 -13.16 1.75
CA ILE A 98 -4.55 -13.85 2.15
C ILE A 98 -3.79 -13.06 3.22
N VAL A 99 -3.55 -11.77 2.99
CA VAL A 99 -2.80 -10.92 3.93
C VAL A 99 -3.57 -10.75 5.23
N THR A 100 -4.87 -10.49 5.15
CA THR A 100 -5.75 -10.30 6.31
C THR A 100 -5.82 -11.57 7.17
N TYR A 101 -5.98 -12.75 6.57
CA TYR A 101 -5.95 -14.03 7.29
C TYR A 101 -4.58 -14.33 7.90
N GLY A 102 -3.49 -13.96 7.23
CA GLY A 102 -2.15 -14.09 7.80
C GLY A 102 -1.99 -13.24 9.06
N ASN A 103 -2.39 -11.97 9.00
CA ASN A 103 -2.39 -11.08 10.17
C ASN A 103 -3.31 -11.60 11.30
N LEU A 104 -4.51 -12.10 10.96
CA LEU A 104 -5.43 -12.67 11.96
C LEU A 104 -4.86 -13.92 12.63
N ALA A 105 -4.18 -14.79 11.87
CA ALA A 105 -3.50 -15.94 12.44
C ALA A 105 -2.41 -15.52 13.44
N TRP A 106 -1.57 -14.54 13.06
CA TRP A 106 -0.55 -13.98 13.94
C TRP A 106 -1.12 -13.35 15.21
N ILE A 107 -2.17 -12.52 15.10
CA ILE A 107 -2.80 -11.92 16.27
C ILE A 107 -3.40 -12.96 17.21
N LYS A 108 -4.09 -13.98 16.68
CA LYS A 108 -4.64 -15.06 17.51
C LYS A 108 -3.54 -15.86 18.21
N TYR A 109 -2.40 -16.06 17.55
CA TYR A 109 -1.22 -16.67 18.18
C TYR A 109 -0.67 -15.83 19.34
N HIS A 110 -0.52 -14.50 19.15
CA HIS A 110 -0.05 -13.59 20.20
C HIS A 110 -1.01 -13.54 21.41
N MET A 111 -2.31 -13.55 21.15
CA MET A 111 -3.36 -13.64 22.17
C MET A 111 -3.49 -15.05 22.81
N LYS A 112 -2.62 -16.01 22.45
CA LYS A 112 -2.63 -17.42 22.91
C LYS A 112 -3.91 -18.17 22.58
N ASN A 113 -4.68 -17.71 21.59
CA ASN A 113 -5.84 -18.41 21.06
C ASN A 113 -5.42 -19.27 19.87
N TYR A 114 -4.78 -20.40 20.19
CA TYR A 114 -4.20 -21.29 19.19
C TYR A 114 -5.24 -21.99 18.31
N THR A 115 -6.46 -22.21 18.81
CA THR A 115 -7.56 -22.80 18.03
C THR A 115 -7.98 -21.87 16.90
N ASP A 116 -8.18 -20.58 17.17
CA ASP A 116 -8.51 -19.61 16.12
C ASP A 116 -7.32 -19.40 15.16
N CYS A 117 -6.09 -19.39 15.68
CA CYS A 117 -4.88 -19.35 14.85
C CYS A 117 -4.85 -20.49 13.82
N GLU A 118 -5.09 -21.73 14.25
CA GLU A 118 -5.17 -22.88 13.35
C GLU A 118 -6.31 -22.77 12.34
N SER A 119 -7.46 -22.23 12.76
CA SER A 119 -8.60 -22.00 11.87
C SER A 119 -8.21 -21.08 10.70
N TYR A 120 -7.52 -19.96 10.96
CA TYR A 120 -7.04 -19.06 9.90
C TYR A 120 -5.95 -19.69 9.02
N LEU A 121 -5.02 -20.46 9.59
CA LEU A 121 -4.05 -21.24 8.80
C LEU A 121 -4.74 -22.24 7.86
N MET A 122 -5.81 -22.87 8.30
CA MET A 122 -6.61 -23.79 7.47
C MET A 122 -7.35 -23.06 6.35
N LYS A 123 -7.86 -21.85 6.59
CA LYS A 123 -8.44 -20.99 5.53
C LYS A 123 -7.39 -20.66 4.47
N LEU A 124 -6.19 -20.25 4.87
CA LEU A 124 -5.07 -19.97 3.95
C LEU A 124 -4.66 -21.20 3.14
N LYS A 125 -4.56 -22.36 3.80
CA LYS A 125 -4.26 -23.63 3.12
C LYS A 125 -5.31 -23.99 2.07
N LYS A 126 -6.59 -23.70 2.34
CA LYS A 126 -7.68 -23.91 1.38
C LYS A 126 -7.50 -23.00 0.15
N ILE A 127 -7.23 -21.71 0.36
CA ILE A 127 -6.98 -20.75 -0.73
C ILE A 127 -5.80 -21.23 -1.60
N ASN A 128 -4.65 -21.56 -0.99
CA ASN A 128 -3.48 -22.02 -1.72
C ASN A 128 -3.77 -23.30 -2.54
N LYS A 129 -4.58 -24.22 -2.01
CA LYS A 129 -5.02 -25.41 -2.74
C LYS A 129 -5.94 -25.07 -3.91
N THR A 130 -6.85 -24.12 -3.75
CA THR A 130 -7.78 -23.70 -4.80
C THR A 130 -7.05 -23.08 -5.99
N TYR A 131 -6.08 -22.21 -5.74
CA TYR A 131 -5.39 -21.47 -6.79
C TYR A 131 -4.06 -22.09 -7.23
N SER A 132 -3.58 -23.16 -6.57
CA SER A 132 -2.29 -23.81 -6.84
C SER A 132 -1.12 -22.82 -6.99
N THR A 133 -1.17 -21.72 -6.24
CA THR A 133 -0.23 -20.60 -6.34
C THR A 133 0.42 -20.39 -4.98
N GLU A 134 1.74 -20.16 -4.97
CA GLU A 134 2.44 -19.70 -3.78
C GLU A 134 2.02 -18.27 -3.46
N SER A 135 1.70 -17.96 -2.19
CA SER A 135 1.18 -16.64 -1.80
C SER A 135 2.11 -15.48 -2.19
N SER A 136 3.42 -15.72 -2.27
CA SER A 136 4.44 -14.76 -2.73
C SER A 136 4.35 -14.40 -4.23
N SER A 137 3.55 -15.15 -4.99
CA SER A 137 3.34 -14.99 -6.43
C SER A 137 1.89 -14.64 -6.77
N VAL A 138 1.13 -14.15 -5.78
CA VAL A 138 -0.24 -13.67 -5.94
C VAL A 138 -0.20 -12.14 -6.08
N PRO A 139 -0.68 -11.55 -7.20
CA PRO A 139 -0.64 -10.09 -7.43
C PRO A 139 -1.25 -9.29 -6.27
N GLU A 140 -2.37 -9.75 -5.71
CA GLU A 140 -3.06 -9.14 -4.57
C GLU A 140 -2.16 -9.04 -3.33
N VAL A 141 -1.41 -10.10 -3.02
CA VAL A 141 -0.46 -10.10 -1.91
C VAL A 141 0.72 -9.18 -2.19
N LEU A 142 1.25 -9.22 -3.42
CA LEU A 142 2.38 -8.41 -3.83
C LEU A 142 2.04 -6.93 -3.72
N GLY A 143 0.97 -6.46 -4.34
CA GLY A 143 0.74 -5.03 -4.26
C GLY A 143 0.15 -4.56 -2.94
N GLU A 144 -0.50 -5.40 -2.11
CA GLU A 144 -0.70 -5.06 -0.69
C GLU A 144 0.63 -4.80 0.03
N LYS A 145 1.62 -5.67 -0.19
CA LYS A 145 2.99 -5.50 0.34
C LYS A 145 3.66 -4.24 -0.19
N GLY A 146 3.49 -3.94 -1.48
CA GLY A 146 3.97 -2.69 -2.08
C GLY A 146 3.35 -1.46 -1.43
N TRP A 147 2.03 -1.45 -1.21
CA TRP A 147 1.33 -0.37 -0.54
C TRP A 147 1.77 -0.21 0.92
N ALA A 148 1.95 -1.32 1.65
CA ALA A 148 2.48 -1.29 3.00
C ALA A 148 3.88 -0.65 3.03
N TYR A 149 4.79 -1.04 2.13
CA TYR A 149 6.11 -0.42 2.05
C TYR A 149 6.05 1.09 1.75
N LEU A 150 5.20 1.54 0.83
CA LEU A 150 5.02 2.98 0.55
C LEU A 150 4.49 3.76 1.76
N LYS A 151 3.62 3.16 2.56
CA LYS A 151 3.01 3.83 3.71
C LYS A 151 3.95 3.90 4.91
N PHE A 152 4.65 2.80 5.22
CA PHE A 152 5.35 2.64 6.49
C PHE A 152 6.61 3.49 6.61
N SER A 153 7.46 3.53 5.58
CA SER A 153 8.71 4.30 5.66
C SER A 153 9.34 4.50 4.30
N ARG A 154 10.03 5.64 4.14
CA ARG A 154 10.89 5.92 3.00
C ARG A 154 11.98 4.86 2.79
N LYS A 155 12.44 4.22 3.87
CA LYS A 155 13.43 3.13 3.82
C LYS A 155 12.97 1.93 2.99
N TYR A 156 11.66 1.81 2.74
CA TYR A 156 11.09 0.69 2.00
C TYR A 156 10.68 1.04 0.57
N TYR A 157 10.93 2.27 0.07
CA TYR A 157 10.48 2.67 -1.27
C TYR A 157 11.09 1.82 -2.39
N ASP A 158 12.37 1.47 -2.31
CA ASP A 158 12.99 0.58 -3.31
C ASP A 158 12.32 -0.80 -3.31
N LYS A 159 12.07 -1.36 -2.12
CA LYS A 159 11.33 -2.62 -1.98
C LYS A 159 9.89 -2.51 -2.50
N ALA A 160 9.24 -1.36 -2.32
CA ALA A 160 7.91 -1.12 -2.87
C ALA A 160 7.94 -1.17 -4.39
N ALA A 161 8.90 -0.49 -5.03
CA ALA A 161 9.05 -0.47 -6.49
C ALA A 161 9.29 -1.88 -7.03
N GLU A 162 10.19 -2.66 -6.43
CA GLU A 162 10.47 -4.04 -6.83
C GLU A 162 9.23 -4.95 -6.72
N VAL A 163 8.47 -4.82 -5.65
CA VAL A 163 7.29 -5.66 -5.42
C VAL A 163 6.14 -5.27 -6.34
N PHE A 164 5.90 -3.98 -6.57
CA PHE A 164 4.90 -3.53 -7.53
C PHE A 164 5.28 -3.91 -8.97
N GLN A 165 6.56 -3.84 -9.33
CA GLN A 165 7.03 -4.31 -10.62
C GLN A 165 6.61 -5.77 -10.85
N LYS A 166 6.86 -6.65 -9.87
CA LYS A 166 6.44 -8.06 -9.93
C LYS A 166 4.92 -8.21 -10.03
N ALA A 167 4.15 -7.40 -9.30
CA ALA A 167 2.70 -7.43 -9.38
C ALA A 167 2.20 -7.06 -10.79
N VAL A 168 2.79 -6.02 -11.40
CA VAL A 168 2.48 -5.58 -12.77
C VAL A 168 2.90 -6.65 -13.79
N GLU A 169 4.06 -7.29 -13.63
CA GLU A 169 4.50 -8.37 -14.52
C GLU A 169 3.54 -9.57 -14.53
N LEU A 170 2.87 -9.84 -13.40
CA LEU A 170 1.88 -10.90 -13.27
C LEU A 170 0.47 -10.49 -13.72
N ASP A 171 0.13 -9.19 -13.64
CA ASP A 171 -1.19 -8.64 -13.98
C ASP A 171 -1.05 -7.24 -14.61
N LEU A 172 -0.66 -7.23 -15.89
CA LEU A 172 -0.25 -6.03 -16.65
C LEU A 172 -1.37 -4.98 -16.78
N GLU A 173 -2.63 -5.42 -16.84
CA GLU A 173 -3.79 -4.56 -17.07
C GLU A 173 -4.37 -4.00 -15.75
N ASN A 174 -3.78 -4.38 -14.61
CA ASN A 174 -4.27 -3.92 -13.33
C ASN A 174 -3.84 -2.47 -13.04
N SER A 175 -4.81 -1.58 -13.07
CA SER A 175 -4.62 -0.16 -12.78
C SER A 175 -4.06 0.11 -11.37
N GLU A 176 -4.43 -0.69 -10.36
CA GLU A 176 -3.99 -0.51 -8.97
C GLU A 176 -2.49 -0.75 -8.85
N TRP A 177 -1.99 -1.85 -9.42
CA TRP A 177 -0.57 -2.19 -9.42
C TRP A 177 0.26 -1.20 -10.23
N ASN A 178 -0.25 -0.78 -11.40
CA ASN A 178 0.43 0.21 -12.22
C ASN A 178 0.50 1.58 -11.53
N ALA A 179 -0.56 1.99 -10.82
CA ALA A 179 -0.57 3.22 -10.02
C ALA A 179 0.42 3.14 -8.85
N GLY A 180 0.39 2.03 -8.10
CA GLY A 180 1.34 1.78 -7.02
C GLY A 180 2.79 1.78 -7.50
N TYR A 181 3.05 1.16 -8.65
CA TYR A 181 4.38 1.14 -9.26
C TYR A 181 4.84 2.54 -9.68
N ALA A 182 3.98 3.32 -10.33
CA ALA A 182 4.27 4.70 -10.71
C ALA A 182 4.64 5.56 -9.50
N ILE A 183 3.86 5.45 -8.42
CA ILE A 183 4.10 6.18 -7.16
C ILE A 183 5.42 5.73 -6.54
N ALA A 184 5.69 4.43 -6.49
CA ALA A 184 6.94 3.91 -5.93
C ALA A 184 8.16 4.43 -6.68
N LEU A 185 8.14 4.39 -8.02
CA LEU A 185 9.21 4.98 -8.85
C LEU A 185 9.37 6.49 -8.60
N CYS A 186 8.26 7.22 -8.44
CA CYS A 186 8.34 8.64 -8.11
C CYS A 186 9.08 8.90 -6.80
N CYS A 187 8.78 8.08 -5.78
CA CYS A 187 9.35 8.17 -4.44
C CYS A 187 10.82 7.77 -4.40
N THR A 188 11.23 6.73 -5.14
CA THR A 188 12.64 6.29 -5.21
C THR A 188 13.51 7.26 -5.99
N GLU A 189 12.99 7.82 -7.07
CA GLU A 189 13.67 8.83 -7.88
C GLU A 189 13.58 10.26 -7.30
N ALA A 190 13.14 10.43 -6.05
CA ALA A 190 12.93 11.77 -5.49
C ALA A 190 14.24 12.54 -5.24
N ASP A 191 15.35 11.83 -5.00
CA ASP A 191 16.68 12.45 -4.74
C ASP A 191 17.64 12.35 -5.94
N THR A 192 17.19 11.83 -7.07
CA THR A 192 18.04 11.59 -8.24
C THR A 192 17.90 12.73 -9.26
N SER A 193 18.91 12.88 -10.12
CA SER A 193 18.85 13.85 -11.22
C SER A 193 17.68 13.51 -12.14
N CYS A 194 16.65 14.36 -12.12
CA CYS A 194 15.41 14.20 -12.88
C CYS A 194 15.66 14.33 -14.38
N THR A 195 15.28 13.32 -15.17
CA THR A 195 15.24 13.39 -16.64
C THR A 195 13.83 13.14 -17.15
N VAL A 196 13.47 13.77 -18.27
CA VAL A 196 12.12 13.64 -18.87
C VAL A 196 11.83 12.19 -19.31
N ASP A 197 12.87 11.39 -19.55
CA ASP A 197 12.79 9.98 -19.93
C ASP A 197 12.88 9.01 -18.74
N SER A 198 12.74 9.51 -17.51
CA SER A 198 12.79 8.70 -16.29
C SER A 198 11.73 7.58 -16.28
N PRO A 199 12.04 6.42 -15.69
CA PRO A 199 11.08 5.34 -15.46
C PRO A 199 9.79 5.83 -14.80
N ALA A 200 9.87 6.69 -13.78
CA ALA A 200 8.68 7.23 -13.11
C ALA A 200 7.75 7.99 -14.06
N ILE A 201 8.27 8.89 -14.90
CA ILE A 201 7.45 9.66 -15.85
C ILE A 201 6.76 8.73 -16.86
N LYS A 202 7.49 7.73 -17.37
CA LYS A 202 6.92 6.76 -18.33
C LYS A 202 5.79 5.96 -17.69
N GLN A 203 6.03 5.44 -16.49
CA GLN A 203 5.04 4.64 -15.76
C GLN A 203 3.83 5.48 -15.34
N LEU A 204 4.01 6.75 -14.95
CA LEU A 204 2.93 7.67 -14.64
C LEU A 204 2.02 7.93 -15.86
N ARG A 205 2.62 8.23 -17.02
CA ARG A 205 1.85 8.42 -18.27
C ARG A 205 1.06 7.17 -18.62
N GLN A 206 1.72 6.01 -18.57
CA GLN A 206 1.06 4.73 -18.80
C GLN A 206 -0.13 4.53 -17.85
N ALA A 207 0.07 4.68 -16.54
CA ALA A 207 -0.99 4.48 -15.55
C ALA A 207 -2.18 5.43 -15.72
N ILE A 208 -1.94 6.69 -16.09
CA ILE A 208 -2.99 7.70 -16.37
C ILE A 208 -3.79 7.35 -17.63
N ASP A 209 -3.16 6.74 -18.64
CA ASP A 209 -3.79 6.40 -19.92
C ASP A 209 -4.57 5.06 -19.88
N MET A 210 -4.38 4.25 -18.83
CA MET A 210 -5.07 2.95 -18.68
C MET A 210 -6.60 3.09 -18.62
N LYS A 211 -7.30 2.09 -19.17
CA LYS A 211 -8.76 1.99 -19.15
C LYS A 211 -9.21 0.69 -18.43
N PRO A 212 -10.34 0.71 -17.69
CA PRO A 212 -11.16 1.88 -17.37
C PRO A 212 -10.38 2.87 -16.49
N VAL A 213 -10.73 4.15 -16.59
CA VAL A 213 -10.15 5.19 -15.72
C VAL A 213 -10.51 4.84 -14.28
N LYS A 214 -9.50 4.73 -13.42
CA LYS A 214 -9.60 4.10 -12.11
C LYS A 214 -9.10 5.04 -11.00
N PRO A 215 -9.37 4.70 -9.73
CA PRO A 215 -8.88 5.42 -8.56
C PRO A 215 -7.40 5.84 -8.60
N HIS A 216 -7.09 7.03 -8.06
CA HIS A 216 -5.76 7.71 -7.97
C HIS A 216 -5.34 8.53 -9.18
N ASP A 217 -6.12 8.51 -10.25
CA ASP A 217 -5.92 9.27 -11.47
C ASP A 217 -5.45 10.72 -11.28
N ASP A 218 -6.15 11.49 -10.44
CA ASP A 218 -5.80 12.89 -10.19
C ASP A 218 -4.54 13.03 -9.34
N VAL A 219 -4.30 12.12 -8.39
CA VAL A 219 -3.04 12.08 -7.66
C VAL A 219 -1.89 11.79 -8.62
N LEU A 220 -2.03 10.80 -9.51
CA LEU A 220 -1.02 10.47 -10.53
C LEU A 220 -0.76 11.65 -11.47
N ARG A 221 -1.80 12.38 -11.90
CA ARG A 221 -1.65 13.60 -12.70
C ARG A 221 -0.82 14.66 -11.99
N VAL A 222 -1.08 14.91 -10.70
CA VAL A 222 -0.28 15.88 -9.94
C VAL A 222 1.15 15.39 -9.76
N LEU A 223 1.38 14.10 -9.49
CA LEU A 223 2.74 13.55 -9.40
C LEU A 223 3.52 13.68 -10.72
N LEU A 224 2.85 13.43 -11.85
CA LEU A 224 3.41 13.69 -13.17
C LEU A 224 3.74 15.16 -13.36
N GLY A 225 2.81 16.07 -13.02
CA GLY A 225 3.06 17.50 -13.09
C GLY A 225 4.28 17.93 -12.28
N LEU A 226 4.41 17.46 -11.03
CA LEU A 226 5.56 17.75 -10.17
C LEU A 226 6.87 17.24 -10.78
N LYS A 227 6.91 15.99 -11.26
CA LYS A 227 8.10 15.41 -11.89
C LYS A 227 8.51 16.17 -13.15
N LEU A 228 7.56 16.54 -14.01
CA LEU A 228 7.86 17.30 -15.22
C LEU A 228 8.43 18.70 -14.89
N LEU A 229 7.87 19.37 -13.88
CA LEU A 229 8.33 20.68 -13.44
C LEU A 229 9.77 20.65 -12.91
N LEU A 230 10.11 19.60 -12.14
CA LEU A 230 11.46 19.39 -11.62
C LEU A 230 12.48 19.03 -12.71
N CYS A 231 12.06 18.24 -13.70
CA CYS A 231 12.92 17.78 -14.78
C CYS A 231 13.23 18.87 -15.81
N SER A 232 12.27 19.76 -16.13
CA SER A 232 12.48 20.79 -17.16
C SER A 232 11.51 21.96 -17.04
N LYS A 233 12.06 23.18 -17.02
CA LYS A 233 11.28 24.44 -17.10
C LYS A 233 10.44 24.55 -18.38
N MET A 234 10.84 23.87 -19.47
CA MET A 234 10.10 23.88 -20.73
C MET A 234 8.75 23.14 -20.62
N LEU A 235 8.60 22.26 -19.63
CA LEU A 235 7.40 21.47 -19.41
C LEU A 235 6.44 22.12 -18.40
N LYS A 236 6.71 23.37 -17.99
CA LYS A 236 5.87 24.11 -17.04
C LYS A 236 4.42 24.18 -17.48
N ASN A 237 4.15 24.52 -18.74
CA ASN A 237 2.78 24.61 -19.26
C ASN A 237 2.06 23.25 -19.27
N GLU A 238 2.79 22.14 -19.44
CA GLU A 238 2.20 20.79 -19.35
C GLU A 238 1.88 20.43 -17.90
N SER A 239 2.81 20.75 -16.99
CA SER A 239 2.65 20.58 -15.55
C SER A 239 1.44 21.35 -15.00
N GLU A 240 1.30 22.64 -15.35
CA GLU A 240 0.17 23.49 -14.95
C GLU A 240 -1.18 22.89 -15.42
N LYS A 241 -1.26 22.40 -16.67
CA LYS A 241 -2.47 21.74 -17.18
C LYS A 241 -2.82 20.47 -16.41
N LEU A 242 -1.82 19.69 -16.00
CA LEU A 242 -2.03 18.48 -15.19
C LEU A 242 -2.59 18.83 -13.81
N PHE A 243 -2.06 19.89 -13.18
CA PHE A 243 -2.56 20.39 -11.90
C PHE A 243 -4.00 20.90 -12.00
N GLU A 244 -4.30 21.71 -13.01
CA GLU A 244 -5.66 22.20 -13.26
C GLU A 244 -6.64 21.06 -13.49
N THR A 245 -6.26 20.07 -14.30
CA THR A 245 -7.10 18.89 -14.57
C THR A 245 -7.39 18.12 -13.29
N ALA A 246 -6.36 17.89 -12.46
CA ALA A 246 -6.51 17.17 -11.21
C ALA A 246 -7.35 17.93 -10.17
N LEU A 247 -7.18 19.26 -10.07
CA LEU A 247 -8.00 20.10 -9.19
C LEU A 247 -9.46 20.15 -9.64
N ASN A 248 -9.72 20.17 -10.95
CA ASN A 248 -11.09 20.13 -11.47
C ASN A 248 -11.76 18.77 -11.23
N GLY A 249 -11.00 17.67 -11.28
CA GLY A 249 -11.50 16.33 -11.02
C GLY A 249 -11.74 16.05 -9.53
N SER A 250 -10.79 16.44 -8.68
CA SER A 250 -10.75 16.11 -7.25
C SER A 250 -10.31 17.30 -6.38
N PRO A 251 -11.11 18.39 -6.32
CA PRO A 251 -10.71 19.65 -5.68
C PRO A 251 -10.42 19.52 -4.18
N GLU A 252 -11.16 18.68 -3.48
CA GLU A 252 -11.05 18.49 -2.03
C GLU A 252 -10.16 17.31 -1.63
N HIS A 253 -9.50 16.64 -2.59
CA HIS A 253 -8.66 15.49 -2.30
C HIS A 253 -7.35 15.96 -1.63
N PRO A 254 -7.03 15.53 -0.39
CA PRO A 254 -5.90 16.11 0.36
C PRO A 254 -4.55 16.00 -0.33
N HIS A 255 -4.26 14.86 -0.98
CA HIS A 255 -3.04 14.72 -1.77
C HIS A 255 -2.99 15.65 -2.99
N VAL A 256 -4.12 15.88 -3.69
CA VAL A 256 -4.17 16.81 -4.83
C VAL A 256 -3.91 18.23 -4.35
N MET A 257 -4.66 18.69 -3.33
CA MET A 257 -4.48 20.03 -2.76
C MET A 257 -3.05 20.26 -2.28
N ARG A 258 -2.49 19.29 -1.54
CA ARG A 258 -1.14 19.38 -0.99
C ARG A 258 -0.09 19.51 -2.08
N TYR A 259 -0.10 18.62 -3.06
CA TYR A 259 0.93 18.60 -4.09
C TYR A 259 0.83 19.77 -5.06
N VAL A 260 -0.38 20.26 -5.37
CA VAL A 260 -0.53 21.49 -6.14
C VAL A 260 -0.09 22.71 -5.32
N GLY A 261 -0.40 22.75 -4.01
CA GLY A 261 0.11 23.78 -3.11
C GLY A 261 1.64 23.85 -3.09
N ILE A 262 2.32 22.69 -3.08
CA ILE A 262 3.78 22.59 -3.18
C ILE A 262 4.30 23.11 -4.52
N ALA A 263 3.62 22.80 -5.62
CA ALA A 263 4.03 23.28 -6.95
C ALA A 263 3.94 24.81 -7.08
N ASN A 264 3.03 25.44 -6.33
CA ASN A 264 2.79 26.87 -6.33
C ASN A 264 3.59 27.64 -5.25
N ASP A 265 4.40 26.95 -4.44
CA ASP A 265 5.27 27.61 -3.47
C ASP A 265 6.38 28.38 -4.18
N GLU A 266 6.28 29.72 -4.15
CA GLU A 266 7.14 30.66 -4.89
C GLU A 266 8.62 30.56 -4.50
N ASN A 267 8.94 29.99 -3.33
CA ASN A 267 10.32 29.80 -2.88
C ASN A 267 10.99 28.54 -3.45
N GLY A 268 10.23 27.59 -3.99
CA GLY A 268 10.74 26.34 -4.59
C GLY A 268 11.49 25.39 -3.64
N GLU A 269 11.60 25.72 -2.34
CA GLU A 269 12.32 24.92 -1.34
C GLU A 269 11.65 23.55 -1.11
N LEU A 270 10.32 23.51 -1.11
CA LEU A 270 9.57 22.26 -0.93
C LEU A 270 9.64 21.34 -2.16
N LEU A 271 9.67 21.90 -3.36
CA LEU A 271 9.85 21.14 -4.61
C LEU A 271 11.17 20.36 -4.63
N GLY A 272 12.24 20.92 -4.04
CA GLY A 272 13.54 20.28 -3.96
C GLY A 272 13.63 19.07 -3.01
N ASN A 273 12.58 18.80 -2.21
CA ASN A 273 12.58 17.73 -1.21
C ASN A 273 11.31 16.85 -1.31
N LEU A 274 10.96 16.43 -2.53
CA LEU A 274 9.81 15.54 -2.76
C LEU A 274 9.88 14.25 -1.93
N GLY A 275 11.07 13.73 -1.67
CA GLY A 275 11.25 12.50 -0.89
C GLY A 275 10.77 12.61 0.55
N GLU A 276 10.98 13.76 1.21
CA GLU A 276 10.37 14.02 2.52
C GLU A 276 8.86 14.25 2.42
N LEU A 277 8.39 14.83 1.33
CA LEU A 277 6.96 15.11 1.13
C LEU A 277 6.13 13.85 0.91
N PHE A 278 6.69 12.78 0.35
CA PHE A 278 6.00 11.48 0.29
C PHE A 278 5.91 10.77 1.64
N SER A 279 6.78 11.15 2.59
CA SER A 279 6.88 10.54 3.91
C SER A 279 6.00 11.19 4.98
N LYS A 280 5.71 12.49 4.83
CA LYS A 280 4.81 13.28 5.68
C LYS A 280 3.38 13.15 5.18
#